data_AF-A0A378W2A1-F1
#
_entry.id   AF-A0A378W2A1-F1
#
_cell.length_a   1.000
_cell.length_b   1.000
_cell.length_c   1.000
_cell.angle_alpha   90.00
_cell.angle_beta   90.00
_cell.angle_gamma   90.00
#
_symmetry.space_group_name_H-M   'P 1'
#
loop_
_entity.id
_entity.type
_entity.pdbx_description
1 polymer ?
#
loop_
_entity_poly.entity_id
_entity_poly.type
_entity_poly.pdbx_seq_one_letter_code
_entity_poly.pdbx_strand_id
1 'polypeptide(L)'
;MTGEANNAGKTGNLSDAATGVLDVLSRWAGARWTAMAVMAGALVFLIAGAVVGFDHWWQVFAHSAAAVVTLPMLFVLQHTTNRETSAILIKLDELIQATTDAKEEFVDLEDQEVSAQEQLHDELHHDD
;
A
#
# COMPACT_ATOMS: atom_id res chain seq x y z
N MET A 1 -56.72 13.91 -7.09
CA MET A 1 -55.93 12.69 -7.31
C MET A 1 -55.06 12.88 -8.56
N THR A 2 -53.96 13.64 -8.50
CA THR A 2 -53.05 13.87 -9.66
C THR A 2 -51.61 14.23 -9.24
N GLY A 3 -51.15 13.79 -8.06
CA GLY A 3 -49.82 14.13 -7.53
C GLY A 3 -48.72 13.07 -7.71
N GLU A 4 -49.06 11.82 -8.05
CA GLU A 4 -48.12 10.69 -7.93
C GLU A 4 -47.46 10.23 -9.24
N ALA A 5 -47.82 10.80 -10.39
CA ALA A 5 -47.31 10.33 -11.69
C ALA A 5 -46.02 11.03 -12.18
N ASN A 6 -45.49 12.04 -11.48
CA ASN A 6 -44.32 12.82 -11.92
C ASN A 6 -43.00 12.43 -11.22
N ASN A 7 -43.03 11.58 -10.18
CA ASN A 7 -41.82 11.21 -9.42
C ASN A 7 -41.12 9.95 -9.98
N ALA A 8 -41.84 9.09 -10.70
CA ALA A 8 -41.29 7.86 -11.26
C ALA A 8 -40.36 8.08 -12.49
N GLY A 9 -40.48 9.21 -13.18
CA GLY A 9 -39.60 9.57 -14.31
C GLY A 9 -38.26 10.19 -13.91
N LYS A 10 -38.11 10.63 -12.66
CA LYS A 10 -36.88 11.28 -12.15
C LYS A 10 -35.90 10.29 -11.53
N THR A 11 -36.39 9.15 -11.05
CA THR A 11 -35.57 8.10 -10.43
C THR A 11 -34.80 7.26 -11.46
N GLY A 12 -35.36 7.05 -12.66
CA GLY A 12 -34.67 6.36 -13.76
C GLY A 12 -33.48 7.13 -14.34
N ASN A 13 -33.60 8.47 -14.49
CA ASN A 13 -32.50 9.28 -15.01
C ASN A 13 -31.29 9.38 -14.06
N LEU A 14 -31.50 9.31 -12.74
CA LEU A 14 -30.42 9.35 -11.76
C LEU A 14 -29.66 8.02 -11.69
N SER A 15 -30.37 6.90 -11.78
CA SER A 15 -29.74 5.58 -11.86
C SER A 15 -29.06 5.37 -13.21
N ASP A 16 -29.63 5.83 -14.32
CA ASP A 16 -29.01 5.69 -15.64
C ASP A 16 -27.76 6.57 -15.78
N ALA A 17 -27.80 7.79 -15.21
CA ALA A 17 -26.61 8.64 -15.11
C ALA A 17 -25.55 7.99 -14.20
N ALA A 18 -25.94 7.50 -13.01
CA ALA A 18 -25.04 6.85 -12.06
C ALA A 18 -24.41 5.58 -12.65
N THR A 19 -25.20 4.75 -13.32
CA THR A 19 -24.74 3.53 -13.99
C THR A 19 -23.86 3.88 -15.18
N GLY A 20 -24.14 4.96 -15.91
CA GLY A 20 -23.28 5.50 -16.96
C GLY A 20 -21.90 5.94 -16.45
N VAL A 21 -21.81 6.59 -15.28
CA VAL A 21 -20.50 6.92 -14.67
C VAL A 21 -19.78 5.66 -14.18
N LEU A 22 -20.51 4.70 -13.61
CA LEU A 22 -19.98 3.41 -13.19
C LEU A 22 -19.45 2.61 -14.37
N ASP A 23 -20.07 2.71 -15.55
CA ASP A 23 -19.62 2.03 -16.77
C ASP A 23 -18.43 2.74 -17.43
N VAL A 24 -18.32 4.06 -17.27
CA VAL A 24 -17.11 4.82 -17.65
C VAL A 24 -15.94 4.47 -16.74
N LEU A 25 -16.19 4.29 -15.44
CA LEU A 25 -15.21 3.84 -14.46
C LEU A 25 -14.79 2.37 -14.69
N SER A 26 -15.73 1.50 -15.07
CA SER A 26 -15.44 0.10 -15.39
C SER A 26 -14.63 -0.04 -16.69
N ARG A 27 -14.88 0.81 -17.71
CA ARG A 27 -14.07 0.85 -18.95
C ARG A 27 -12.64 1.38 -18.72
N TRP A 28 -12.42 2.18 -17.68
CA TRP A 28 -11.08 2.55 -17.19
C TRP A 28 -10.28 1.37 -16.62
N ALA A 29 -10.91 0.22 -16.35
CA ALA A 29 -10.22 -1.00 -15.92
C ALA A 29 -9.31 -1.62 -16.99
N GLY A 30 -9.32 -1.11 -18.23
CA GLY A 30 -8.31 -1.44 -19.23
C GLY A 30 -7.00 -0.66 -19.02
N ALA A 31 -6.17 -1.07 -18.05
CA ALA A 31 -4.91 -0.41 -17.67
C ALA A 31 -3.95 -0.06 -18.85
N ARG A 32 -4.07 -0.77 -19.99
CA ARG A 32 -3.30 -0.51 -21.23
C ARG A 32 -3.85 0.68 -22.03
N TRP A 33 -5.17 0.84 -22.09
CA TRP A 33 -5.83 1.92 -22.83
C TRP A 33 -5.82 3.24 -22.05
N THR A 34 -5.91 3.18 -20.72
CA THR A 34 -5.78 4.37 -19.87
C THR A 34 -4.38 4.95 -19.93
N ALA A 35 -3.33 4.11 -19.85
CA ALA A 35 -1.95 4.55 -20.02
C ALA A 35 -1.73 5.21 -21.40
N MET A 36 -2.28 4.61 -22.48
CA MET A 36 -2.21 5.19 -23.81
C MET A 36 -2.98 6.52 -23.92
N ALA A 37 -4.16 6.63 -23.32
CA ALA A 37 -4.97 7.84 -23.33
C ALA A 37 -4.30 8.99 -22.54
N VAL A 38 -3.68 8.70 -21.40
CA VAL A 38 -2.91 9.66 -20.62
C VAL A 38 -1.68 10.14 -21.41
N MET A 39 -0.96 9.22 -22.06
CA MET A 39 0.19 9.55 -22.89
C MET A 39 -0.22 10.43 -24.09
N ALA A 40 -1.31 10.07 -24.78
CA ALA A 40 -1.84 10.85 -25.89
C ALA A 40 -2.33 12.24 -25.44
N GLY A 41 -3.03 12.31 -24.30
CA GLY A 41 -3.47 13.56 -23.70
C GLY A 41 -2.32 14.48 -23.32
N ALA A 42 -1.26 13.93 -22.72
CA ALA A 42 -0.03 14.67 -22.42
C ALA A 42 0.64 15.21 -23.69
N LEU A 43 0.68 14.42 -24.76
CA LEU A 43 1.26 14.83 -26.04
C LEU A 43 0.47 15.97 -26.71
N VAL A 44 -0.87 15.87 -26.73
CA VAL A 44 -1.76 16.92 -27.24
C VAL A 44 -1.60 18.20 -26.43
N PHE A 45 -1.50 18.09 -25.11
CA PHE A 45 -1.30 19.23 -24.23
C PHE A 45 0.06 19.93 -24.45
N LEU A 46 1.14 19.16 -24.66
CA LEU A 46 2.44 19.73 -25.01
C LEU A 46 2.43 20.46 -26.35
N ILE A 47 1.77 19.89 -27.37
CA ILE A 47 1.62 20.53 -28.68
C ILE A 47 0.79 21.82 -28.55
N ALA A 48 -0.29 21.80 -27.77
CA ALA A 48 -1.09 22.99 -27.49
C ALA A 48 -0.26 24.10 -26.83
N GLY A 49 0.61 23.75 -25.87
CA GLY A 49 1.55 24.69 -25.25
C GLY A 49 2.56 25.28 -26.24
N ALA A 50 3.06 24.47 -27.18
CA ALA A 50 3.99 24.92 -28.21
C ALA A 50 3.35 25.89 -29.21
N VAL A 51 2.08 25.68 -29.58
CA VAL A 51 1.33 26.58 -30.48
C VAL A 51 1.00 27.91 -29.81
N VAL A 52 0.74 27.91 -28.50
CA VAL A 52 0.44 29.11 -27.70
C VAL A 52 1.70 29.89 -27.30
N GLY A 53 2.90 29.34 -27.53
CA GLY A 53 4.17 30.03 -27.30
C GLY A 53 4.73 29.91 -25.88
N PHE A 54 4.31 28.90 -25.11
CA PHE A 54 4.81 28.61 -23.75
C PHE A 54 4.91 29.84 -22.82
N ASP A 55 3.85 30.64 -22.77
CA ASP A 55 3.79 31.81 -21.89
C ASP A 55 3.86 31.43 -20.39
N HIS A 56 4.18 32.40 -19.53
CA HIS A 56 4.36 32.21 -18.09
C HIS A 56 3.16 31.54 -17.41
N TRP A 57 1.94 31.92 -17.78
CA TRP A 57 0.71 31.34 -17.20
C TRP A 57 0.48 29.89 -17.57
N TRP A 58 0.90 29.49 -18.77
CA TRP A 58 0.77 28.11 -19.24
C TRP A 58 1.63 27.15 -18.41
N GLN A 59 2.85 27.57 -18.07
CA GLN A 59 3.76 26.78 -17.24
C GLN A 59 3.25 26.63 -15.80
N VAL A 60 2.70 27.70 -15.22
CA VAL A 60 2.10 27.67 -13.87
C VAL A 60 0.93 26.69 -13.80
N PHE A 61 0.08 26.66 -14.84
CA PHE A 61 -1.00 25.70 -14.94
C PHE A 61 -0.48 24.25 -15.06
N ALA A 62 0.52 24.00 -15.91
CA ALA A 62 1.09 22.67 -16.09
C ALA A 62 1.74 22.14 -14.80
N HIS A 63 2.51 22.96 -14.09
CA HIS A 63 3.18 22.57 -12.86
C HIS A 63 2.18 22.31 -11.72
N SER A 64 1.17 23.16 -11.56
CA SER A 64 0.11 22.94 -10.57
C SER A 64 -0.74 21.71 -10.88
N ALA A 65 -1.02 21.42 -12.15
CA ALA A 65 -1.69 20.19 -12.56
C ALA A 65 -0.86 18.94 -12.19
N ALA A 66 0.45 18.98 -12.43
CA ALA A 66 1.36 17.91 -12.01
C ALA A 66 1.38 17.74 -10.47
N ALA A 67 1.32 18.85 -9.71
CA ALA A 67 1.19 18.79 -8.25
C ALA A 67 -0.11 18.08 -7.83
N VAL A 68 -1.25 18.40 -8.45
CA VAL A 68 -2.54 17.76 -8.15
C VAL A 68 -2.50 16.24 -8.40
N VAL A 69 -1.85 15.78 -9.48
CA VAL A 69 -1.73 14.33 -9.78
C VAL A 69 -0.72 13.65 -8.86
N THR A 70 0.35 14.35 -8.48
CA THR A 70 1.42 13.80 -7.65
C THR A 70 1.01 13.66 -6.20
N LEU A 71 0.12 14.50 -5.67
CA LEU A 71 -0.35 14.38 -4.29
C LEU A 71 -1.02 13.03 -3.99
N PRO A 72 -1.97 12.52 -4.80
CA PRO A 72 -2.49 11.16 -4.68
C PRO A 72 -1.42 10.08 -4.83
N MET A 73 -0.52 10.21 -5.80
CA MET A 73 0.61 9.28 -5.98
C MET A 73 1.45 9.21 -4.69
N LEU A 74 1.77 10.36 -4.11
CA LEU A 74 2.56 10.49 -2.89
C LEU A 74 1.80 9.93 -1.68
N PHE A 75 0.49 10.13 -1.59
CA PHE A 75 -0.35 9.53 -0.55
C PHE A 75 -0.36 7.99 -0.66
N VAL A 76 -0.52 7.44 -1.87
CA VAL A 76 -0.49 5.99 -2.12
C VAL A 76 0.87 5.42 -1.76
N LEU A 77 1.94 6.11 -2.16
CA LEU A 77 3.32 5.73 -1.84
C LEU A 77 3.53 5.74 -0.32
N GLN A 78 3.18 6.83 0.37
CA GLN A 78 3.30 6.96 1.81
C GLN A 78 2.50 5.89 2.57
N HIS A 79 1.25 5.62 2.17
CA HIS A 79 0.43 4.56 2.77
C HIS A 79 1.07 3.18 2.59
N THR A 80 1.60 2.90 1.39
CA THR A 80 2.26 1.63 1.08
C THR A 80 3.56 1.49 1.86
N THR A 81 4.41 2.51 1.88
CA THR A 81 5.66 2.55 2.64
C THR A 81 5.41 2.42 4.14
N ASN A 82 4.38 3.08 4.69
CA ASN A 82 4.02 2.96 6.11
C ASN A 82 3.69 1.51 6.51
N ARG A 83 2.99 0.79 5.62
CA ARG A 83 2.65 -0.62 5.81
C ARG A 83 3.86 -1.55 5.62
N GLU A 84 4.73 -1.25 4.66
CA GLU A 84 5.97 -1.99 4.41
C GLU A 84 6.95 -1.88 5.60
N THR A 85 7.13 -0.68 6.15
CA THR A 85 7.98 -0.45 7.34
C THR A 85 7.49 -1.25 8.55
N SER A 86 6.18 -1.25 8.83
CA SER A 86 5.62 -2.04 9.95
C SER A 86 5.81 -3.54 9.77
N ALA A 87 5.66 -4.05 8.54
CA ALA A 87 5.85 -5.48 8.26
C ALA A 87 7.30 -5.94 8.44
N ILE A 88 8.27 -5.06 8.15
CA ILE A 88 9.70 -5.34 8.37
C ILE A 88 10.01 -5.42 9.87
N LEU A 89 9.47 -4.50 10.68
CA LEU A 89 9.71 -4.48 12.12
C LEU A 89 9.18 -5.74 12.81
N ILE A 90 7.96 -6.19 12.47
CA ILE A 90 7.38 -7.41 13.04
C ILE A 90 8.22 -8.66 12.71
N LYS A 91 8.68 -8.78 11.46
CA LYS A 91 9.55 -9.90 11.06
C LYS A 91 10.91 -9.88 11.76
N LEU A 92 11.45 -8.68 12.02
CA LEU A 92 12.71 -8.54 12.75
C LEU A 92 12.54 -8.93 14.22
N ASP A 93 11.44 -8.50 14.83
CA ASP A 93 11.08 -8.85 16.20
C ASP A 93 10.92 -10.37 16.36
N GLU A 94 10.24 -11.02 15.42
CA GLU A 94 10.06 -12.47 15.42
C GLU A 94 11.38 -13.23 15.19
N LEU A 95 12.28 -12.69 14.36
CA LEU A 95 13.63 -13.26 14.20
C LEU A 95 14.45 -13.13 15.48
N ILE A 96 14.39 -11.98 16.17
CA ILE A 96 15.08 -11.77 17.46
C ILE A 96 14.52 -12.72 18.51
N GLN A 97 13.20 -12.86 18.60
CA GLN A 97 12.54 -13.78 19.52
C GLN A 97 12.98 -15.22 19.24
N ALA A 98 12.95 -15.68 18.00
CA ALA A 98 13.40 -17.03 17.63
C ALA A 98 14.88 -17.28 17.98
N THR A 99 15.74 -16.27 17.86
CA THR A 99 17.14 -16.39 18.29
C THR A 99 17.34 -16.35 19.81
N THR A 100 16.39 -15.78 20.54
CA THR A 100 16.41 -15.71 22.00
C THR A 100 15.86 -16.99 22.60
N ASP A 101 14.74 -17.52 22.09
CA ASP A 101 14.21 -18.84 22.46
C ASP A 101 15.23 -19.95 22.22
N ALA A 102 15.93 -19.93 21.08
CA ALA A 102 16.98 -20.90 20.79
C ALA A 102 18.17 -20.79 21.76
N LYS A 103 18.41 -19.62 22.35
CA LYS A 103 19.41 -19.47 23.42
C LYS A 103 18.89 -19.95 24.77
N GLU A 104 17.62 -19.71 25.07
CA GLU A 104 17.01 -20.13 26.33
C GLU A 104 16.88 -21.67 26.39
N GLU A 105 16.52 -22.32 25.29
CA GLU A 105 16.52 -23.79 25.14
C GLU A 105 17.95 -24.37 25.25
N PHE A 106 18.97 -23.68 24.73
CA PHE A 106 20.36 -24.13 24.86
C PHE A 106 20.90 -23.97 26.28
N VAL A 107 20.52 -22.90 26.99
CA VAL A 107 20.90 -22.68 28.40
C VAL A 107 20.25 -23.72 29.32
N ASP A 108 18.98 -24.06 29.11
CA ASP A 108 18.30 -25.11 29.90
C ASP A 108 18.92 -26.50 29.67
N LEU A 109 19.38 -26.78 28.45
CA LEU A 109 20.14 -28.01 28.13
C LEU A 109 21.54 -28.01 28.76
N GLU A 110 22.25 -26.88 28.77
CA GLU A 110 23.54 -26.74 29.47
C GLU A 110 23.40 -26.95 30.98
N ASP A 111 22.40 -26.33 31.62
CA ASP A 111 22.15 -26.50 33.06
C ASP A 111 21.78 -27.95 33.40
N GLN A 112 21.04 -28.64 32.53
CA GLN A 112 20.72 -30.06 32.71
C GLN A 112 21.97 -30.94 32.61
N GLU A 113 22.87 -30.71 31.65
CA GLU A 113 24.15 -31.44 31.56
C GLU A 113 25.08 -31.15 32.76
N VAL A 114 25.18 -29.89 33.21
CA VAL A 114 25.99 -29.50 34.37
C VAL A 114 25.50 -30.20 35.64
N SER A 115 24.19 -30.22 35.87
CA SER A 115 23.60 -30.90 37.04
C SER A 115 23.85 -32.41 37.05
N ALA A 116 23.86 -33.05 35.88
CA ALA A 116 24.17 -34.46 35.74
C ALA A 116 25.66 -34.75 35.98
N GLN A 117 26.54 -33.82 35.59
CA GLN A 117 27.98 -33.95 35.83
C GLN A 117 28.34 -33.76 37.32
N GLU A 118 27.66 -32.86 38.03
CA GLU A 118 27.86 -32.64 39.46
C GLU A 118 27.48 -33.86 40.31
N GLN A 119 26.37 -34.53 39.96
CA GLN A 119 25.95 -35.77 40.65
C GLN A 119 26.97 -36.91 40.51
N LEU A 120 27.59 -37.06 39.34
CA LEU A 120 28.66 -38.06 39.13
C LEU A 120 29.95 -37.69 39.87
N HIS A 121 30.24 -36.38 40.00
CA HIS A 121 31.42 -35.91 40.72
C HIS A 121 31.28 -36.13 42.24
N ASP A 122 30.10 -35.87 42.80
CA ASP A 122 29.81 -36.12 44.22
C ASP A 122 29.75 -37.61 44.55
N GLU A 123 29.23 -38.45 43.64
CA GLU A 123 29.19 -39.91 43.85
C GLU A 123 30.59 -40.55 43.83
N LEU A 124 31.53 -39.99 43.06
CA LEU A 124 32.94 -40.44 43.04
C LEU A 124 33.78 -39.91 44.21
N HIS A 125 33.40 -38.78 44.81
CA HIS A 125 34.10 -38.20 45.96
C HIS A 125 33.59 -38.69 47.33
N HIS A 126 32.50 -39.47 47.37
CA HIS A 126 31.93 -40.01 48.61
C HIS A 126 32.45 -41.41 48.99
N ASP A 127 33.34 -42.00 48.18
CA ASP A 127 33.88 -43.36 48.37
C ASP A 127 35.35 -43.40 48.85
N ASP A 128 35.88 -42.28 49.39
CA ASP A 128 37.16 -42.16 50.12
C ASP A 128 36.98 -41.77 51.60
#